data_AF-A0A950I4U0-F1
#
_entry.id   AF-A0A950I4U0-F1
#
_cell.length_a   1.000
_cell.length_b   1.000
_cell.length_c   1.000
_cell.angle_alpha   90.00
_cell.angle_beta   90.00
_cell.angle_gamma   90.00
#
_symmetry.space_group_name_H-M   'P 1'
#
loop_
_entity.id
_entity.type
_entity.pdbx_description
1 polymer ?
#
loop_
_entity_poly.entity_id
_entity_poly.type
_entity_poly.pdbx_seq_one_letter_code
_entity_poly.pdbx_strand_id
1 'polypeptide(L)' 'MAIEGHLSEGFATTQVDKLINWARTGSMYPMTFGLACCAVEMMHAGASRYDLDRFGVVFRASPRQSDVMIVA' A
#
# COMPACT_ATOMS: atom_id res chain seq x y z
N MET A 1 -9.09 1.46 -12.24
CA MET A 1 -7.62 1.47 -12.53
C MET A 1 -6.93 0.14 -12.23
N ALA A 2 -7.55 -1.00 -12.56
CA ALA A 2 -6.87 -2.28 -12.80
C ALA A 2 -7.31 -2.93 -14.13
N ILE A 3 -8.50 -2.58 -14.62
CA ILE A 3 -9.07 -3.05 -15.90
C ILE A 3 -9.56 -1.92 -16.83
N GLU A 4 -9.40 -0.65 -16.42
CA GLU A 4 -9.67 0.52 -17.27
C GLU A 4 -8.81 0.44 -18.54
N GLY A 5 -9.45 0.39 -19.71
CA GLY A 5 -8.79 0.37 -21.02
C GLY A 5 -8.63 -1.02 -21.67
N HIS A 6 -8.87 -2.13 -20.94
CA HIS A 6 -8.74 -3.49 -21.49
C HIS A 6 -10.09 -4.21 -21.72
N LEU A 7 -11.15 -3.81 -21.04
CA LEU A 7 -12.48 -4.42 -21.12
C LEU A 7 -13.57 -3.34 -21.16
N SER A 8 -14.67 -3.59 -21.88
CA SER A 8 -15.83 -2.69 -21.86
C SER A 8 -16.45 -2.64 -20.45
N GLU A 9 -16.83 -1.45 -20.00
CA GLU A 9 -17.36 -1.24 -18.66
C GLU A 9 -18.77 -1.85 -18.54
N GLY A 10 -18.84 -3.00 -17.89
CA GLY A 10 -20.07 -3.72 -17.55
C GLY A 10 -20.19 -3.92 -16.04
N PHE A 11 -21.35 -4.35 -15.58
CA PHE A 11 -21.59 -4.60 -14.15
C PHE A 11 -20.59 -5.61 -13.57
N ALA A 12 -20.25 -6.68 -14.30
CA ALA A 12 -19.29 -7.68 -13.82
C ALA A 12 -17.85 -7.12 -13.73
N THR A 13 -17.41 -6.35 -14.73
CA THR A 13 -16.05 -5.80 -14.75
C THR A 13 -15.86 -4.76 -13.66
N THR A 14 -16.83 -3.87 -13.44
CA THR A 14 -16.76 -2.87 -12.34
C THR A 14 -16.69 -3.51 -10.95
N GLN A 15 -17.41 -4.61 -10.71
CA GLN A 15 -17.34 -5.33 -9.43
C GLN A 15 -15.97 -5.99 -9.20
N VAL A 16 -15.34 -6.49 -10.27
CA VAL A 16 -13.98 -7.04 -10.22
C VAL A 16 -12.94 -5.93 -9.97
N ASP A 17 -13.04 -4.77 -10.64
CA ASP A 17 -12.14 -3.63 -10.40
C ASP A 17 -12.22 -3.18 -8.93
N LYS A 18 -13.44 -3.11 -8.37
CA LYS A 18 -13.65 -2.78 -6.95
C LYS A 18 -12.96 -3.78 -6.01
N LEU A 19 -13.07 -5.07 -6.28
CA LEU A 19 -12.44 -6.11 -5.44
C LEU A 19 -10.92 -6.02 -5.50
N ILE A 20 -10.34 -5.84 -6.69
CA ILE A 20 -8.88 -5.73 -6.88
C ILE A 20 -8.35 -4.48 -6.20
N ASN A 21 -9.04 -3.34 -6.35
CA ASN A 21 -8.62 -2.10 -5.71
C ASN A 21 -8.74 -2.19 -4.19
N TRP A 22 -9.79 -2.83 -3.66
CA TRP A 22 -9.93 -3.09 -2.23
C TRP A 22 -8.77 -3.94 -1.69
N ALA A 23 -8.36 -4.98 -2.41
CA ALA A 23 -7.21 -5.80 -2.02
C ALA A 23 -5.91 -4.98 -2.00
N ARG A 24 -5.67 -4.12 -2.99
CA ARG A 24 -4.46 -3.28 -3.07
C ARG A 24 -4.42 -2.20 -1.98
N THR A 25 -5.55 -1.58 -1.66
CA THR A 25 -5.60 -0.53 -0.62
C THR A 25 -5.64 -1.12 0.80
N GLY A 26 -6.14 -2.35 0.95
CA GLY A 26 -6.21 -3.06 2.23
C GLY A 26 -4.91 -3.76 2.66
N SER A 27 -3.91 -3.89 1.78
CA SER A 27 -2.60 -4.44 2.11
C SER A 27 -1.51 -3.74 1.31
N MET A 28 -0.97 -2.66 1.84
CA MET A 28 0.15 -1.93 1.23
C MET A 28 1.43 -2.26 1.97
N TYR A 29 2.47 -2.71 1.27
CA TYR A 29 3.76 -3.00 1.90
C TYR A 29 4.81 -1.95 1.54
N PRO A 30 5.11 -0.99 2.43
CA PRO A 30 6.11 0.03 2.15
C PRO A 30 7.51 -0.55 2.30
N MET A 31 8.42 -0.09 1.43
CA MET A 31 9.84 -0.28 1.64
C MET A 31 10.32 0.54 2.84
N THR A 32 11.17 -0.04 3.70
CA THR A 32 11.86 0.70 4.76
C THR A 32 12.95 1.62 4.17
N PHE A 33 12.54 2.72 3.56
CA PHE A 33 13.43 3.67 2.87
C PHE A 33 13.50 5.00 3.62
N GLY A 34 14.10 4.97 4.80
CA GLY A 34 14.37 6.15 5.63
C GLY A 34 15.72 6.77 5.31
N LEU A 35 15.75 7.98 4.76
CA LEU A 35 16.99 8.65 4.33
C LEU A 35 17.53 9.63 5.37
N ALA A 36 16.64 10.32 6.09
CA ALA A 36 17.01 11.41 6.98
C ALA A 36 16.08 11.48 8.19
N CYS A 37 15.75 12.69 8.64
CA CYS A 37 14.94 12.92 9.83
C CYS A 37 13.53 12.34 9.71
N CYS A 38 12.89 12.43 8.53
CA CYS A 38 11.52 11.97 8.34
C CYS A 38 11.36 10.44 8.51
N ALA A 39 12.47 9.70 8.57
CA ALA A 39 12.48 8.30 8.94
C ALA A 39 11.98 8.07 10.38
N VAL A 40 12.19 9.01 11.30
CA VAL A 40 11.76 8.88 12.70
C VAL A 40 10.25 9.03 12.83
N GLU A 41 9.64 9.90 12.02
CA GLU A 41 8.20 10.02 11.88
C GLU A 41 7.60 8.74 11.29
N MET A 42 8.29 8.14 10.31
CA MET A 42 7.87 6.85 9.74
C MET A 42 7.91 5.72 10.80
N MET A 43 8.92 5.70 11.67
CA MET A 43 9.01 4.74 12.78
C MET A 43 7.92 4.95 13.83
N HIS A 44 7.61 6.21 14.17
CA HIS A 44 6.51 6.53 15.10
C HIS A 44 5.14 6.17 14.51
N ALA A 45 4.98 6.29 13.19
CA ALA A 45 3.80 5.83 12.49
C ALA A 45 3.68 4.29 12.45
N GLY A 46 4.73 3.53 12.79
CA GLY A 46 4.65 2.08 12.97
C GLY A 46 4.63 1.64 14.43
N ALA A 47 4.58 2.56 15.39
CA ALA A 47 4.64 2.26 16.82
C ALA A 47 3.24 2.08 17.44
N SER A 48 3.18 1.64 18.70
CA SER A 48 1.91 1.32 19.38
C SER A 48 0.86 2.44 19.41
N ARG A 49 1.27 3.71 19.31
CA ARG A 49 0.36 4.85 19.31
C ARG A 49 -0.34 5.06 17.96
N TYR A 50 0.41 4.88 16.87
CA TYR A 50 -0.08 4.99 15.51
C TYR A 50 0.28 3.66 14.86
N ASP A 51 -0.66 2.72 14.89
CA ASP A 51 -0.42 1.38 14.37
C ASP A 51 -0.81 1.30 12.90
N LEU A 52 0.20 1.35 12.03
CA LEU A 52 0.04 1.16 10.58
C LEU A 52 -0.41 -0.26 10.22
N ASP A 53 -0.10 -1.28 11.03
CA ASP A 53 -0.49 -2.67 10.76
C ASP A 53 -2.02 -2.84 10.81
N ARG A 54 -2.72 -1.97 11.56
CA ARG A 54 -4.19 -1.92 11.58
C ARG A 54 -4.82 -1.62 10.21
N PHE A 55 -4.08 -0.96 9.32
CA PHE A 55 -4.50 -0.70 7.95
C PHE A 55 -3.90 -1.69 6.93
N GLY A 56 -3.30 -2.78 7.40
CA GLY A 56 -2.60 -3.76 6.57
C GLY A 56 -1.26 -3.24 6.03
N VAL A 57 -0.66 -2.25 6.69
CA VAL A 57 0.59 -1.64 6.27
C VAL A 57 1.77 -2.27 7.00
N VAL A 58 2.55 -3.08 6.27
CA VAL A 58 3.70 -3.81 6.82
C VAL A 58 4.97 -3.44 6.08
N PHE A 59 5.95 -2.97 6.83
CA PHE A 59 7.25 -2.61 6.28
C PHE A 59 8.03 -3.84 5.81
N ARG A 60 8.48 -3.83 4.55
CA ARG A 60 9.34 -4.85 3.96
C ARG A 60 10.68 -4.25 3.59
N ALA A 61 11.77 -4.91 3.99
CA ALA A 61 13.12 -4.41 3.74
C ALA A 61 13.58 -4.60 2.29
N SER A 62 12.94 -5.52 1.54
CA SER A 62 13.34 -5.83 0.17
C SER A 62 12.46 -5.13 -0.87
N PRO A 63 13.04 -4.48 -1.89
CA PRO A 63 12.28 -3.84 -2.97
C PRO A 63 11.38 -4.74 -3.79
N ARG A 64 11.68 -6.05 -3.82
CA ARG A 64 10.89 -7.02 -4.58
C ARG A 64 9.63 -7.48 -3.85
N GLN A 65 9.54 -7.24 -2.54
CA GLN A 65 8.39 -7.62 -1.71
C GLN A 65 7.52 -6.42 -1.33
N SER A 66 7.98 -5.20 -1.60
CA SER A 66 7.28 -3.96 -1.29
C SER A 66 6.53 -3.44 -2.51
N ASP A 67 5.35 -2.85 -2.27
CA ASP A 67 4.46 -2.32 -3.31
C ASP A 67 4.55 -0.79 -3.41
N VAL A 68 5.00 -0.14 -2.32
CA VAL A 68 5.11 1.31 -2.20
C VAL A 68 6.50 1.69 -1.68
N MET A 69 7.03 2.82 -2.15
CA MET A 69 8.26 3.41 -1.64
C MET A 69 7.96 4.80 -1.07
N ILE A 70 8.17 4.97 0.22
CA ILE A 70 8.04 6.26 0.90
C ILE A 70 9.44 6.86 1.00
N VAL A 71 9.67 8.00 0.37
CA VAL A 71 10.95 8.72 0.42
C VAL A 71 10.87 9.76 1.54
N ALA A 72 11.40 9.41 2.71
CA ALA A 72 11.33 10.23 3.92
C ALA A 72 12.66 10.19 4.68
#